data_AF-A0A1R3UV16-F1
#
_entry.id   AF-A0A1R3UV16-F1
#
_cell.length_a   1.000
_cell.length_b   1.000
_cell.length_c   1.000
_cell.angle_alpha   90.00
_cell.angle_beta   90.00
_cell.angle_gamma   90.00
#
_symmetry.space_group_name_H-M   'P 1'
#
loop_
_entity.id
_entity.type
_entity.pdbx_description
1 polymer ?
#
loop_
_entity_poly.entity_id
_entity_poly.type
_entity_poly.pdbx_seq_one_letter_code
_entity_poly.pdbx_strand_id
1 'polypeptide(L)'
;MSTSDGAQDFELDVRILDDTASYLVDIARRYWDLRGLDEAGAYPLWRTPVRDIDTNGWGGRHHLLAAAASRAVAKGYFCPACEEELSLPNRTALNQILAGNARVVCADCHPTLTEEAEEYRDPDAAALRRAERRRERQSLNEAYADAEERWIKAHRETLQNEFTLRHHPEEAFPELDVRSELAALTVVRNATEDGIINIRDHPELSSLSPDGVDKTVMESLRRQGVLHVHPSTAVGSQVWRIGAFSDAVAEAGGDLDDIAAPELVDSYYPLTTRFYVPYGEDIRTAVASADTRLLRRLTGALTDPRRFSALETLLVEVITDEAVRYFDHKLKEHHLPEVPAGRRVRLREAADRLAQVRCLGQLYFAVWAATRNAAAAAQRNPRAPITNMTEHGLKRFEDLSQEMVRDDTKYTRVFKEETGFPLSVMTRTLFHTVLDMHPMETGLDRLKAMRPAPPAPARKEAAEPDPAPARKRAEAKPEPDLEPELVHPELEEKEFPFVQLQVRQLAAVPESWSPHDFTTVFQTVREDISLVWDADHPSNSTLQAATGALEMHLLQLGTYLREREAVLAMVLAADLYRELIGARPNAVPAGRVVVGLLVEALSRRERTGQPIEADDDE
;
A
#
# COMPACT_ATOMS: atom_id res chain seq x y z
N MET A 1 25.27 6.86 91.50
CA MET A 1 26.10 6.32 90.41
C MET A 1 25.60 6.95 89.14
N SER A 2 26.43 7.84 88.59
CA SER A 2 26.20 8.59 87.37
C SER A 2 26.54 7.69 86.19
N THR A 3 25.60 7.50 85.26
CA THR A 3 25.90 7.05 83.90
C THR A 3 25.42 8.15 82.97
N SER A 4 26.23 9.21 82.90
CA SER A 4 26.36 10.03 81.72
C SER A 4 27.13 9.17 80.70
N ASP A 5 26.42 8.50 79.81
CA ASP A 5 27.01 7.97 78.58
C ASP A 5 26.49 8.80 77.42
N GLY A 6 27.44 9.40 76.71
CA GLY A 6 27.26 10.59 75.90
C GLY A 6 26.33 10.40 74.71
N ALA A 7 25.35 11.31 74.58
CA ALA A 7 24.91 11.73 73.26
C ALA A 7 26.15 12.31 72.57
N GLN A 8 26.66 11.63 71.54
CA GLN A 8 27.64 12.23 70.64
C GLN A 8 27.00 13.49 70.07
N ASP A 9 27.55 14.66 70.41
CA ASP A 9 27.15 15.92 69.77
C ASP A 9 27.55 15.83 68.30
N PHE A 10 26.57 15.50 67.46
CA PHE A 10 26.73 15.55 66.01
C PHE A 10 26.78 17.02 65.57
N GLU A 11 27.90 17.44 64.99
CA GLU A 11 28.12 18.81 64.55
C GLU A 11 28.04 18.92 63.02
N LEU A 12 27.18 19.82 62.54
CA LEU A 12 27.04 20.16 61.12
C LEU A 12 27.54 21.58 60.89
N ASP A 13 28.68 21.72 60.20
CA ASP A 13 29.29 23.01 59.86
C ASP A 13 28.77 23.48 58.49
N VAL A 14 27.98 24.55 58.46
CA VAL A 14 27.40 25.09 57.22
C VAL A 14 28.26 26.27 56.73
N ARG A 15 29.08 26.02 55.71
CA ARG A 15 29.91 27.03 55.08
C ARG A 15 29.13 27.69 53.94
N ILE A 16 28.97 29.01 54.00
CA ILE A 16 28.36 29.78 52.92
C ILE A 16 29.43 30.08 51.86
N LEU A 17 29.07 29.89 50.59
CA LEU A 17 29.96 30.19 49.47
C LEU A 17 30.02 31.70 49.23
N ASP A 18 31.21 32.20 48.89
CA ASP A 18 31.43 33.62 48.59
C ASP A 18 30.57 34.09 47.40
N ASP A 19 30.23 35.38 47.36
CA ASP A 19 29.46 36.03 46.27
C ASP A 19 28.07 35.42 45.99
N THR A 20 27.49 34.72 46.96
CA THR A 20 26.14 34.14 46.83
C THR A 20 25.06 35.19 47.12
N ALA A 21 24.02 35.25 46.29
CA ALA A 21 22.85 36.09 46.52
C ALA A 21 22.17 35.80 47.88
N SER A 22 21.77 36.86 48.59
CA SER A 22 21.23 36.78 49.96
C SER A 22 20.06 35.82 50.11
N TYR A 23 19.17 35.75 49.11
CA TYR A 23 18.01 34.86 49.15
C TYR A 23 18.40 33.37 49.07
N LEU A 24 19.47 33.00 48.37
CA LEU A 24 19.97 31.62 48.34
C LEU A 24 20.64 31.27 49.66
N VAL A 25 21.35 32.22 50.28
CA VAL A 25 21.91 32.07 51.63
C VAL A 25 20.81 31.81 52.66
N ASP A 26 19.69 32.52 52.57
CA ASP A 26 18.54 32.32 53.46
C ASP A 26 17.91 30.93 53.28
N ILE A 27 17.75 30.48 52.03
CA ILE A 27 17.29 29.12 51.71
C ILE A 27 18.26 28.08 52.26
N ALA A 28 19.57 28.24 52.03
CA ALA A 28 20.60 27.34 52.53
C ALA A 28 20.63 27.23 54.05
N ARG A 29 20.55 28.36 54.76
CA ARG A 29 20.50 28.38 56.23
C ARG A 29 19.31 27.62 56.75
N ARG A 30 18.10 27.88 56.22
CA ARG A 30 16.88 27.14 56.61
C ARG A 30 16.94 25.67 56.19
N TYR A 31 17.55 25.37 55.06
CA TYR A 31 17.72 24.01 54.55
C TYR A 31 18.73 23.21 55.38
N TRP A 32 19.76 23.82 55.95
CA TRP A 32 20.73 23.09 56.79
C TRP A 32 20.54 23.33 58.30
N ASP A 33 19.47 23.99 58.72
CA ASP A 33 19.15 24.26 60.14
C ASP A 33 18.76 22.98 60.90
N LEU A 34 19.79 22.31 61.44
CA LEU A 34 19.69 21.12 62.24
C LEU A 34 19.51 21.49 63.71
N ARG A 35 18.42 21.03 64.34
CA ARG A 35 18.18 21.22 65.79
C ARG A 35 19.01 20.26 66.63
N GLY A 36 19.28 19.07 66.10
CA GLY A 36 19.95 17.97 66.76
C GLY A 36 19.49 16.63 66.20
N LEU A 37 19.81 15.54 66.88
CA LEU A 37 19.29 14.21 66.60
C LEU A 37 18.15 13.88 67.58
N ASP A 38 17.32 12.89 67.24
CA ASP A 38 16.31 12.36 68.15
C ASP A 38 16.94 11.63 69.35
N GLU A 39 16.12 11.23 70.33
CA GLU A 39 16.61 10.60 71.58
C GLU A 39 17.39 9.30 71.34
N ALA A 40 17.16 8.64 70.21
CA ALA A 40 17.86 7.43 69.78
C ALA A 40 19.13 7.72 68.96
N GLY A 41 19.41 8.98 68.61
CA GLY A 41 20.51 9.37 67.72
C GLY A 41 20.35 8.88 66.28
N ALA A 42 19.17 8.38 65.92
CA ALA A 42 18.92 7.67 64.66
C ALA A 42 18.39 8.60 63.56
N TYR A 43 17.73 9.70 63.93
CA TYR A 43 17.09 10.60 62.96
C TYR A 43 17.41 12.08 63.21
N PRO A 44 17.78 12.86 62.18
CA PRO A 44 18.02 14.29 62.30
C PRO A 44 16.70 15.07 62.44
N LEU A 45 16.67 15.97 63.42
CA LEU A 45 15.55 16.87 63.68
C LEU A 45 15.83 18.24 63.04
N TRP A 46 15.22 18.51 61.90
CA TRP A 46 15.35 19.78 61.19
C TRP A 46 14.41 20.84 61.78
N ARG A 47 14.86 22.09 61.94
CA ARG A 47 13.99 23.18 62.43
C ARG A 47 12.87 23.53 61.46
N THR A 48 13.16 23.46 60.15
CA THR A 48 12.20 23.78 59.09
C THR A 48 12.01 22.58 58.18
N PRO A 49 10.78 22.06 58.02
CA PRO A 49 10.46 21.08 56.99
C PRO A 49 10.74 21.64 55.59
N VAL A 50 11.25 20.81 54.67
CA VAL A 50 11.65 21.27 53.33
C VAL A 50 10.50 21.97 52.59
N ARG A 51 9.27 21.47 52.73
CA ARG A 51 8.06 22.05 52.13
C ARG A 51 7.71 23.46 52.62
N ASP A 52 8.20 23.85 53.80
CA ASP A 52 7.91 25.15 54.43
C ASP A 52 9.02 26.19 54.14
N ILE A 53 10.07 25.78 53.42
CA ILE A 53 11.12 26.68 52.95
C ILE A 53 10.63 27.32 51.66
N ASP A 54 10.37 28.63 51.71
CA ASP A 54 10.06 29.44 50.53
C ASP A 54 11.26 29.46 49.58
N THR A 55 11.06 28.94 48.37
CA THR A 55 12.08 28.93 47.31
C THR A 55 11.93 30.11 46.37
N ASN A 56 11.17 31.15 46.71
CA ASN A 56 10.96 32.35 45.90
C ASN A 56 10.51 32.03 44.46
N GLY A 57 9.69 30.99 44.29
CA GLY A 57 9.15 30.58 42.98
C GLY A 57 10.02 29.60 42.18
N TRP A 58 11.20 29.19 42.66
CA TRP A 58 12.10 28.25 41.98
C TRP A 58 11.66 26.76 42.07
N GLY A 59 10.54 26.46 42.74
CA GLY A 59 9.95 25.12 42.83
C GLY A 59 10.58 24.22 43.91
N GLY A 60 10.36 22.90 43.82
CA GLY A 60 10.76 21.88 44.83
C GLY A 60 12.24 21.49 44.84
N ARG A 61 13.14 22.36 44.38
CA ARG A 61 14.57 22.08 44.16
C ARG A 61 15.45 22.58 45.31
N HIS A 62 14.98 22.42 46.55
CA HIS A 62 15.60 22.99 47.75
C HIS A 62 17.06 22.59 47.96
N HIS A 63 17.41 21.34 47.66
CA HIS A 63 18.78 20.84 47.81
C HIS A 63 19.75 21.48 46.80
N LEU A 64 19.31 21.75 45.56
CA LEU A 64 20.08 22.47 44.54
C LEU A 64 20.29 23.93 44.93
N LEU A 65 19.24 24.60 45.38
CA LEU A 65 19.31 25.99 45.85
C LEU A 65 20.21 26.13 47.09
N ALA A 66 20.14 25.16 48.02
CA ALA A 66 21.03 25.13 49.18
C ALA A 66 22.48 24.83 48.79
N ALA A 67 22.72 23.93 47.84
CA ALA A 67 24.03 23.63 47.30
C ALA A 67 24.60 24.79 46.47
N ALA A 68 23.77 25.62 45.85
CA ALA A 68 24.21 26.82 45.14
C ALA A 68 24.83 27.87 46.08
N ALA A 69 24.43 27.84 47.36
CA ALA A 69 24.81 28.84 48.37
C ALA A 69 25.72 28.33 49.48
N SER A 70 25.80 27.02 49.69
CA SER A 70 26.48 26.48 50.87
C SER A 70 27.05 25.08 50.67
N ARG A 71 27.93 24.69 51.60
CA ARG A 71 28.38 23.32 51.85
C ARG A 71 28.15 23.00 53.32
N ALA A 72 27.28 22.02 53.58
CA ALA A 72 27.06 21.51 54.94
C ALA A 72 27.98 20.33 55.18
N VAL A 73 28.97 20.50 56.05
CA VAL A 73 30.03 19.54 56.33
C VAL A 73 29.70 18.77 57.61
N ALA A 74 29.57 17.45 57.49
CA ALA A 74 29.34 16.57 58.63
C ALA A 74 30.67 16.24 59.33
N LYS A 75 30.90 16.82 60.51
CA LYS A 75 32.17 16.66 61.23
C LYS A 75 32.40 15.21 61.67
N GLY A 76 33.62 14.71 61.46
CA GLY A 76 34.01 13.34 61.79
C GLY A 76 33.63 12.28 60.74
N TYR A 77 32.99 12.68 59.63
CA TYR A 77 32.68 11.82 58.49
C TYR A 77 33.53 12.22 57.28
N PHE A 78 33.99 11.25 56.50
CA PHE A 78 34.89 11.46 55.36
C PHE A 78 34.30 10.89 54.08
N CYS A 79 34.55 11.58 52.98
CA CYS A 79 34.10 11.13 51.67
C CYS A 79 34.99 9.99 51.14
N PRO A 80 34.41 8.88 50.65
CA PRO A 80 35.19 7.78 50.08
C PRO A 80 35.83 8.12 48.72
N ALA A 81 35.46 9.23 48.08
CA ALA A 81 35.99 9.63 46.78
C ALA A 81 37.16 10.62 46.87
N CYS A 82 37.07 11.61 47.77
CA CYS A 82 38.10 12.65 47.92
C CYS A 82 38.82 12.63 49.26
N GLU A 83 38.46 11.75 50.20
CA GLU A 83 39.06 11.57 51.54
C GLU A 83 38.96 12.79 52.48
N GLU A 84 38.37 13.90 52.04
CA GLU A 84 38.09 15.09 52.85
C GLU A 84 36.82 14.95 53.72
N GLU A 85 36.62 15.88 54.66
CA GLU A 85 35.39 15.96 55.47
C GLU A 85 34.14 15.99 54.56
N LEU A 86 33.14 15.17 54.89
CA LEU A 86 32.01 14.93 54.01
C LEU A 86 31.09 16.16 53.91
N SER A 87 31.08 16.83 52.75
CA SER A 87 30.07 17.82 52.40
C SER A 87 28.79 17.11 51.92
N LEU A 88 27.68 17.31 52.61
CA LEU A 88 26.43 16.60 52.34
C LEU A 88 25.79 17.09 51.03
N PRO A 89 25.48 16.20 50.06
CA PRO A 89 24.78 16.59 48.84
C PRO A 89 23.29 16.94 49.06
N ASN A 90 22.67 16.40 50.12
CA ASN A 90 21.29 16.70 50.51
C ASN A 90 21.01 16.20 51.95
N ARG A 91 19.84 16.53 52.52
CA ARG A 91 19.44 16.04 53.86
C ARG A 91 19.34 14.51 53.98
N THR A 92 19.02 13.80 52.89
CA THR A 92 18.91 12.34 52.90
C THR A 92 20.27 11.68 53.08
N ALA A 93 21.35 12.32 52.58
CA ALA A 93 22.72 11.88 52.80
C ALA A 93 23.06 11.82 54.30
N LEU A 94 22.54 12.76 55.11
CA LEU A 94 22.70 12.72 56.56
C LEU A 94 22.03 11.48 57.17
N ASN A 95 20.81 11.16 56.76
CA ASN A 95 20.12 9.94 57.22
C ASN A 95 20.91 8.68 56.86
N GLN A 96 21.51 8.65 55.67
CA GLN A 96 22.29 7.51 55.19
C GLN A 96 23.57 7.30 56.01
N ILE A 97 24.31 8.36 56.33
CA ILE A 97 25.51 8.23 57.16
C ILE A 97 25.18 7.84 58.61
N LEU A 98 24.09 8.36 59.19
CA LEU A 98 23.63 7.99 60.53
C LEU A 98 23.16 6.53 60.59
N ALA A 99 22.59 6.02 59.49
CA ALA A 99 22.26 4.61 59.33
C ALA A 99 23.48 3.71 59.04
N GLY A 100 24.70 4.25 59.07
CA GLY A 100 25.95 3.51 58.88
C GLY A 100 26.37 3.29 57.42
N ASN A 101 25.77 4.00 56.46
CA ASN A 101 26.16 3.88 55.06
C ASN A 101 27.40 4.72 54.74
N ALA A 102 28.56 4.06 54.63
CA ALA A 102 29.83 4.70 54.32
C ALA A 102 30.03 5.06 52.83
N ARG A 103 29.04 4.83 51.95
CA ARG A 103 29.16 5.10 50.49
C ARG A 103 28.70 6.49 50.06
N VAL A 104 28.34 7.36 51.00
CA VAL A 104 27.88 8.71 50.69
C VAL A 104 29.06 9.55 50.19
N VAL A 105 28.90 10.18 49.03
CA VAL A 105 29.92 10.98 48.36
C VAL A 105 29.66 12.48 48.59
N CYS A 106 30.73 13.29 48.63
CA CYS A 106 30.64 14.75 48.81
C CYS A 106 29.77 15.42 47.75
N ALA A 107 29.16 16.55 48.10
CA ALA A 107 28.44 17.41 47.17
C ALA A 107 29.31 17.81 45.97
N ASP A 108 30.59 18.13 46.22
CA ASP A 108 31.56 18.53 45.19
C ASP A 108 32.07 17.36 44.34
N CYS A 109 31.94 16.13 44.84
CA CYS A 109 32.25 14.91 44.10
C CYS A 109 31.05 14.40 43.27
N HIS A 110 29.95 15.18 43.20
CA HIS A 110 28.76 14.89 42.42
C HIS A 110 28.63 15.89 41.25
N PRO A 111 29.12 15.56 40.04
CA PRO A 111 29.26 16.51 38.94
C PRO A 111 27.94 17.19 38.57
N THR A 112 26.86 16.40 38.46
CA THR A 112 25.53 16.91 38.13
C THR A 112 24.96 17.83 39.20
N LEU A 113 25.27 17.61 40.48
CA LEU A 113 24.80 18.48 41.56
C LEU A 113 25.52 19.83 41.49
N THR A 114 26.82 19.79 41.24
CA THR A 114 27.66 20.98 41.14
C THR A 114 27.27 21.81 39.91
N GLU A 115 27.09 21.17 38.75
CA GLU A 115 26.62 21.82 37.53
C GLU A 115 25.25 22.49 37.72
N GLU A 116 24.26 21.77 38.27
CA GLU A 116 22.92 22.30 38.49
C GLU A 116 22.90 23.41 39.56
N ALA A 117 23.69 23.28 40.63
CA ALA A 117 23.82 24.30 41.68
C ALA A 117 24.47 25.59 41.15
N GLU A 118 25.47 25.48 40.27
CA GLU A 118 26.07 26.64 39.60
C GLU A 118 25.05 27.41 38.75
N GLU A 119 24.07 26.75 38.13
CA GLU A 119 23.04 27.43 37.34
C GLU A 119 22.19 28.41 38.16
N TYR A 120 22.04 28.15 39.46
CA TYR A 120 21.33 29.04 40.38
C TYR A 120 22.24 30.12 40.98
N ARG A 121 23.54 29.82 41.12
CA ARG A 121 24.53 30.76 41.67
C ARG A 121 24.88 31.85 40.65
N ASP A 122 25.05 31.50 39.38
CA ASP A 122 25.34 32.43 38.27
C ASP A 122 24.49 32.08 37.03
N PRO A 123 23.27 32.61 36.94
CA PRO A 123 22.36 32.31 35.84
C PRO A 123 22.85 32.83 34.48
N ASP A 124 23.61 33.93 34.46
CA ASP A 124 24.11 34.55 33.23
C ASP A 124 25.27 33.74 32.64
N ALA A 125 26.23 33.32 33.46
CA ALA A 125 27.31 32.42 33.01
C ALA A 125 26.78 31.03 32.61
N ALA A 126 25.76 30.52 33.30
CA ALA A 126 25.09 29.28 32.90
C ALA A 126 24.35 29.43 31.55
N ALA A 127 23.68 30.55 31.32
CA ALA A 127 23.04 30.84 30.03
C ALA A 127 24.07 30.91 28.88
N LEU A 128 25.22 31.55 29.09
CA LEU A 128 26.33 31.59 28.14
C LEU A 128 26.85 30.18 27.79
N ARG A 129 27.13 29.33 28.78
CA ARG A 129 27.58 27.94 28.58
C ARG A 129 26.53 27.08 27.85
N ARG A 130 25.24 27.24 28.15
CA ARG A 130 24.16 26.55 27.41
C ARG A 130 24.07 27.04 25.97
N ALA A 131 24.23 28.33 25.73
CA ALA A 131 24.24 28.88 24.37
C ALA A 131 25.43 28.35 23.57
N GLU A 132 26.61 28.24 24.18
CA GLU A 132 27.80 27.65 23.57
C GLU A 132 27.62 26.16 23.24
N ARG A 133 27.19 25.34 24.20
CA ARG A 133 26.86 23.91 23.95
C ARG A 133 25.81 23.73 22.87
N ARG A 134 24.82 24.63 22.81
CA ARG A 134 23.79 24.61 21.77
C ARG A 134 24.39 24.91 20.40
N ARG A 135 25.29 25.90 20.29
CA ARG A 135 26.00 26.23 19.06
C ARG A 135 26.90 25.09 18.61
N GLU A 136 27.65 24.47 19.52
CA GLU A 136 28.49 23.32 19.21
C GLU A 136 27.67 22.13 18.71
N ARG A 137 26.60 21.77 19.41
CA ARG A 137 25.69 20.71 18.98
C ARG A 137 25.01 21.03 17.65
N GLN A 138 24.65 22.29 17.43
CA GLN A 138 24.08 22.74 16.17
C GLN A 138 25.10 22.60 15.03
N SER A 139 26.35 23.04 15.24
CA SER A 139 27.44 22.91 14.28
C SER A 139 27.74 21.44 13.95
N LEU A 140 27.71 20.55 14.95
CA LEU A 140 27.88 19.11 14.72
C LEU A 140 26.72 18.54 13.89
N ASN A 141 25.48 18.90 14.23
CA ASN A 141 24.31 18.46 13.46
C ASN A 141 24.34 18.97 12.02
N GLU A 142 24.76 20.22 11.80
CA GLU A 142 24.94 20.82 10.47
C GLU A 142 26.03 20.06 9.69
N ALA A 143 27.17 19.78 10.30
CA ALA A 143 28.24 18.99 9.67
C ALA A 143 27.77 17.57 9.30
N TYR A 144 26.99 16.92 10.16
CA TYR A 144 26.39 15.61 9.88
C TYR A 144 25.42 15.66 8.69
N ALA A 145 24.55 16.67 8.65
CA ALA A 145 23.59 16.85 7.55
C ALA A 145 24.30 17.13 6.22
N ASP A 146 25.32 18.00 6.23
CA ASP A 146 26.13 18.32 5.05
C ASP A 146 26.88 17.07 4.54
N ALA A 147 27.41 16.24 5.45
CA ALA A 147 28.06 14.99 5.10
C ALA A 147 27.07 13.96 4.51
N GLU A 148 25.87 13.85 5.06
CA GLU A 148 24.81 12.99 4.53
C GLU A 148 24.39 13.43 3.12
N GLU A 149 24.23 14.74 2.90
CA GLU A 149 23.90 15.28 1.57
C GLU A 149 25.00 15.00 0.55
N ARG A 150 26.28 15.22 0.91
CA ARG A 150 27.44 14.86 0.08
C ARG A 150 27.44 13.37 -0.27
N TRP A 151 27.16 12.52 0.71
CA TRP A 151 27.10 11.07 0.53
C TRP A 151 25.98 10.65 -0.43
N ILE A 152 24.77 11.18 -0.26
CA ILE A 152 23.64 10.95 -1.17
C ILE A 152 23.96 11.46 -2.59
N LYS A 153 24.61 12.62 -2.70
CA LYS A 153 25.04 13.17 -3.99
C LYS A 153 26.04 12.24 -4.68
N ALA A 154 27.04 11.73 -3.96
CA ALA A 154 28.02 10.78 -4.48
C ALA A 154 27.37 9.48 -4.99
N HIS A 155 26.30 9.00 -4.33
CA HIS A 155 25.53 7.85 -4.82
C HIS A 155 24.88 8.16 -6.18
N ARG A 156 24.23 9.32 -6.31
CA ARG A 156 23.60 9.74 -7.57
C ARG A 156 24.62 9.88 -8.69
N GLU A 157 25.76 10.50 -8.41
CA GLU A 157 26.86 10.65 -9.37
C GLU A 157 27.41 9.28 -9.81
N THR A 158 27.55 8.33 -8.88
CA THR A 158 27.97 6.95 -9.19
C THR A 158 26.97 6.25 -10.12
N LEU A 159 25.66 6.39 -9.86
CA LEU A 159 24.63 5.84 -10.75
C LEU A 159 24.65 6.47 -12.14
N GLN A 160 24.86 7.78 -12.24
CA GLN A 160 24.93 8.48 -13.53
C GLN A 160 26.14 8.02 -14.35
N ASN A 161 27.28 7.81 -13.69
CA ASN A 161 28.50 7.32 -14.33
C ASN A 161 28.35 5.87 -14.80
N GLU A 162 27.84 4.98 -13.93
CA GLU A 162 27.66 3.56 -14.25
C GLU A 162 26.60 3.35 -15.35
N PHE A 163 25.44 4.01 -15.20
CA PHE A 163 24.29 3.84 -16.08
C PHE A 163 24.15 5.00 -17.08
N THR A 164 25.22 5.29 -17.81
CA THR A 164 25.17 6.32 -18.86
C THR A 164 24.13 5.95 -19.94
N LEU A 165 23.35 6.92 -20.39
CA LEU A 165 22.42 6.75 -21.51
C LEU A 165 23.20 6.43 -22.79
N ARG A 166 22.88 5.28 -23.39
CA ARG A 166 23.48 4.81 -24.64
C ARG A 166 22.37 4.44 -25.61
N HIS A 167 22.35 5.12 -26.74
CA HIS A 167 21.42 4.88 -27.83
C HIS A 167 22.12 4.04 -28.91
N HIS A 168 21.43 3.01 -29.36
CA HIS A 168 21.90 2.03 -30.33
C HIS A 168 20.93 2.00 -31.54
N PRO A 169 20.72 3.11 -32.27
CA PRO A 169 19.73 3.20 -33.35
C PRO A 169 20.03 2.26 -34.54
N GLU A 170 21.31 1.98 -34.78
CA GLU A 170 21.78 1.12 -35.87
C GLU A 170 21.77 -0.38 -35.49
N GLU A 171 21.72 -0.70 -34.20
CA GLU A 171 21.73 -2.08 -33.74
C GLU A 171 20.37 -2.74 -33.93
N ALA A 172 20.40 -4.01 -34.34
CA ALA A 172 19.19 -4.79 -34.47
C ALA A 172 18.60 -5.08 -33.08
N PHE A 173 17.30 -4.85 -32.94
CA PHE A 173 16.59 -5.22 -31.71
C PHE A 173 16.64 -6.75 -31.50
N PRO A 174 16.99 -7.21 -30.28
CA PRO A 174 17.24 -8.61 -29.98
C PRO A 174 16.18 -9.56 -30.52
N GLU A 175 16.61 -10.72 -30.99
CA GLU A 175 15.68 -11.82 -31.27
C GLU A 175 15.27 -12.47 -29.97
N LEU A 176 13.97 -12.61 -29.78
CA LEU A 176 13.34 -13.08 -28.55
C LEU A 176 12.41 -14.25 -28.88
N ASP A 177 12.21 -15.15 -27.92
CA ASP A 177 11.15 -16.13 -28.02
C ASP A 177 9.77 -15.47 -27.81
N VAL A 178 8.68 -16.16 -28.20
CA VAL A 178 7.31 -15.58 -28.17
C VAL A 178 6.93 -15.11 -26.76
N ARG A 179 7.36 -15.82 -25.71
CA ARG A 179 7.13 -15.44 -24.31
C ARG A 179 7.86 -14.15 -23.95
N SER A 180 9.15 -14.04 -24.25
CA SER A 180 9.95 -12.84 -23.98
C SER A 180 9.51 -11.66 -24.83
N GLU A 181 9.05 -11.88 -26.07
CA GLU A 181 8.44 -10.84 -26.90
C GLU A 181 7.15 -10.29 -26.28
N LEU A 182 6.27 -11.16 -25.77
CA LEU A 182 5.06 -10.73 -25.08
C LEU A 182 5.42 -9.92 -23.83
N ALA A 183 6.33 -10.43 -23.01
CA ALA A 183 6.79 -9.72 -21.81
C ALA A 183 7.42 -8.36 -22.15
N ALA A 184 8.27 -8.29 -23.19
CA ALA A 184 8.86 -7.06 -23.68
C ALA A 184 7.78 -6.08 -24.15
N LEU A 185 6.80 -6.54 -24.93
CA LEU A 185 5.70 -5.70 -25.42
C LEU A 185 4.89 -5.15 -24.25
N THR A 186 4.55 -6.00 -23.28
CA THR A 186 3.85 -5.59 -22.07
C THR A 186 4.63 -4.51 -21.32
N VAL A 187 5.92 -4.70 -21.09
CA VAL A 187 6.74 -3.73 -20.34
C VAL A 187 6.88 -2.41 -21.12
N VAL A 188 7.13 -2.47 -22.43
CA VAL A 188 7.30 -1.28 -23.29
C VAL A 188 6.02 -0.44 -23.35
N ARG A 189 4.84 -1.06 -23.36
CA ARG A 189 3.55 -0.36 -23.37
C ARG A 189 3.20 0.37 -22.09
N ASN A 190 3.85 -0.01 -20.99
CA ASN A 190 3.72 0.66 -19.70
C ASN A 190 4.94 1.56 -19.43
N ALA A 191 5.55 2.09 -20.49
CA ALA A 191 6.45 3.22 -20.39
C ALA A 191 5.64 4.49 -20.13
N THR A 192 6.22 5.43 -19.39
CA THR A 192 5.69 6.78 -19.24
C THR A 192 5.72 7.54 -20.57
N GLU A 193 5.12 8.74 -20.63
CA GLU A 193 5.15 9.60 -21.82
C GLU A 193 6.57 9.95 -22.28
N ASP A 194 7.53 9.99 -21.35
CA ASP A 194 8.96 10.21 -21.62
C ASP A 194 9.69 8.95 -22.12
N GLY A 195 8.99 7.81 -22.22
CA GLY A 195 9.54 6.51 -22.60
C GLY A 195 10.33 5.81 -21.49
N ILE A 196 10.22 6.27 -20.24
CA ILE A 196 10.84 5.63 -19.09
C ILE A 196 9.95 4.48 -18.61
N ILE A 197 10.54 3.33 -18.39
CA ILE A 197 9.85 2.12 -17.97
C ILE A 197 10.05 1.93 -16.47
N ASN A 198 8.95 1.93 -15.71
CA ASN A 198 8.95 1.62 -14.29
C ASN A 198 7.57 1.05 -13.89
N ILE A 199 7.53 -0.22 -13.56
CA ILE A 199 6.27 -0.93 -13.26
C ILE A 199 5.54 -0.31 -12.07
N ARG A 200 6.27 0.23 -11.08
CA ARG A 200 5.67 0.84 -9.88
C ARG A 200 4.99 2.18 -10.16
N ASP A 201 5.27 2.82 -11.28
CA ASP A 201 4.60 4.08 -11.64
C ASP A 201 3.14 3.83 -12.09
N HIS A 202 2.74 2.57 -12.18
CA HIS A 202 1.40 2.12 -12.57
C HIS A 202 0.73 1.26 -11.48
N PRO A 203 0.32 1.86 -10.36
CA PRO A 203 -0.29 1.13 -9.23
C PRO A 203 -1.63 0.45 -9.59
N GLU A 204 -2.28 0.87 -10.68
CA GLU A 204 -3.45 0.22 -11.26
C GLU A 204 -3.16 -1.16 -11.85
N LEU A 205 -1.88 -1.46 -12.14
CA LEU A 205 -1.46 -2.76 -12.64
C LEU A 205 -1.26 -3.70 -11.44
N SER A 206 -2.17 -4.66 -11.29
CA SER A 206 -2.15 -5.61 -10.17
C SER A 206 -0.92 -6.52 -10.16
N SER A 207 -0.41 -6.91 -11.34
CA SER A 207 0.78 -7.75 -11.55
C SER A 207 1.18 -7.69 -13.02
N LEU A 208 2.48 -7.60 -13.33
CA LEU A 208 2.96 -7.64 -14.72
C LEU A 208 2.63 -9.00 -15.34
N SER A 209 3.09 -10.07 -14.69
CA SER A 209 2.92 -11.46 -15.10
C SER A 209 1.83 -12.16 -14.28
N PRO A 210 1.03 -13.07 -14.86
CA PRO A 210 0.01 -13.81 -14.11
C PRO A 210 0.62 -14.75 -13.04
N ASP A 211 1.84 -15.23 -13.23
CA ASP A 211 2.55 -16.09 -12.27
C ASP A 211 3.16 -15.33 -11.08
N GLY A 212 3.11 -13.99 -11.10
CA GLY A 212 3.67 -13.12 -10.06
C GLY A 212 5.20 -13.06 -10.04
N VAL A 213 5.88 -13.58 -11.07
CA VAL A 213 7.35 -13.64 -11.13
C VAL A 213 7.94 -12.42 -11.87
N ASP A 214 7.37 -11.24 -11.62
CA ASP A 214 7.67 -9.98 -12.32
C ASP A 214 9.15 -9.60 -12.25
N LYS A 215 9.80 -9.86 -11.11
CA LYS A 215 11.24 -9.63 -10.91
C LYS A 215 12.08 -10.39 -11.95
N THR A 216 11.80 -11.67 -12.12
CA THR A 216 12.54 -12.55 -13.05
C THR A 216 12.29 -12.15 -14.50
N VAL A 217 11.07 -11.70 -14.82
CA VAL A 217 10.74 -11.17 -16.15
C VAL A 217 11.60 -9.95 -16.47
N MET A 218 11.66 -8.96 -15.58
CA MET A 218 12.47 -7.75 -15.78
C MET A 218 13.97 -8.06 -15.88
N GLU A 219 14.48 -8.96 -15.05
CA GLU A 219 15.88 -9.43 -15.12
C GLU A 219 16.19 -10.19 -16.41
N SER A 220 15.24 -10.98 -16.91
CA SER A 220 15.38 -11.69 -18.19
C SER A 220 15.48 -10.71 -19.35
N LEU A 221 14.57 -9.74 -19.40
CA LEU A 221 14.56 -8.71 -20.45
C LEU A 221 15.84 -7.85 -20.41
N ARG A 222 16.34 -7.51 -19.22
CA ARG A 222 17.65 -6.83 -19.09
C ARG A 222 18.79 -7.70 -19.62
N ARG A 223 18.87 -8.98 -19.22
CA ARG A 223 19.93 -9.90 -19.67
C ARG A 223 19.89 -10.17 -21.17
N GLN A 224 18.71 -10.15 -21.77
CA GLN A 224 18.51 -10.26 -23.22
C GLN A 224 18.82 -8.94 -23.97
N GLY A 225 19.21 -7.88 -23.27
CA GLY A 225 19.54 -6.58 -23.85
C GLY A 225 18.32 -5.76 -24.28
N VAL A 226 17.10 -6.15 -23.91
CA VAL A 226 15.88 -5.40 -24.25
C VAL A 226 15.78 -4.12 -23.42
N LEU A 227 16.13 -4.21 -22.14
CA LEU A 227 16.02 -3.12 -21.16
C LEU A 227 17.40 -2.74 -20.63
N HIS A 228 17.68 -1.44 -20.59
CA HIS A 228 18.87 -0.87 -19.98
C HIS A 228 18.47 -0.01 -18.77
N VAL A 229 19.30 -0.01 -17.72
CA VAL A 229 19.03 0.79 -16.51
C VAL A 229 19.20 2.27 -16.86
N HIS A 230 18.20 3.07 -16.52
CA HIS A 230 18.20 4.50 -16.75
C HIS A 230 18.95 5.24 -15.62
N PRO A 231 19.74 6.29 -15.90
CA PRO A 231 20.51 7.02 -14.87
C PRO A 231 19.65 7.76 -13.84
N SER A 232 18.37 8.02 -14.14
CA SER A 232 17.41 8.57 -13.18
C SER A 232 16.85 7.55 -12.19
N THR A 233 17.37 6.32 -12.18
CA THR A 233 17.05 5.30 -11.19
C THR A 233 17.32 5.80 -9.77
N ALA A 234 16.41 5.55 -8.85
CA ALA A 234 16.57 5.96 -7.46
C ALA A 234 17.73 5.21 -6.80
N VAL A 235 18.45 5.88 -5.88
CA VAL A 235 19.56 5.30 -5.11
C VAL A 235 19.15 3.99 -4.42
N GLY A 236 17.96 3.97 -3.80
CA GLY A 236 17.44 2.78 -3.11
C GLY A 236 17.05 1.62 -4.03
N SER A 237 17.12 1.76 -5.35
CA SER A 237 16.83 0.67 -6.30
C SER A 237 18.06 -0.18 -6.62
N GLN A 238 19.26 0.28 -6.23
CA GLN A 238 20.50 -0.50 -6.34
C GLN A 238 20.92 -1.01 -4.96
N VAL A 239 21.68 -2.11 -4.94
CA VAL A 239 22.30 -2.61 -3.72
C VAL A 239 23.71 -2.04 -3.63
N TRP A 240 23.99 -1.37 -2.52
CA TRP A 240 25.27 -0.73 -2.24
C TRP A 240 26.05 -1.56 -1.23
N ARG A 241 27.38 -1.52 -1.29
CA ARG A 241 28.23 -2.17 -0.28
C ARG A 241 27.88 -1.69 1.13
N ILE A 242 27.70 -0.38 1.29
CA ILE A 242 27.19 0.25 2.50
C ILE A 242 25.86 0.91 2.15
N GLY A 243 24.76 0.39 2.71
CA GLY A 243 23.41 0.86 2.39
C GLY A 243 22.92 2.03 3.24
N ALA A 244 23.55 2.32 4.37
CA ALA A 244 23.12 3.36 5.30
C ALA A 244 24.26 4.33 5.65
N PHE A 245 23.94 5.62 5.74
CA PHE A 245 24.92 6.66 6.06
C PHE A 245 25.56 6.45 7.44
N SER A 246 24.79 6.03 8.44
CA SER A 246 25.30 5.71 9.78
C SER A 246 26.40 4.66 9.76
N ASP A 247 26.28 3.66 8.90
CA ASP A 247 27.23 2.57 8.78
C ASP A 247 28.50 3.05 8.07
N ALA A 248 28.36 3.96 7.10
CA ALA A 248 29.49 4.60 6.43
C ALA A 248 30.31 5.47 7.40
N VAL A 249 29.64 6.24 8.25
CA VAL A 249 30.30 7.03 9.32
C VAL A 249 30.99 6.12 10.34
N ALA A 250 30.37 5.01 10.72
CA ALA A 250 30.97 4.04 11.62
C ALA A 250 32.23 3.38 11.02
N GLU A 251 32.21 3.06 9.72
CA GLU A 251 33.36 2.51 8.99
C GLU A 251 34.50 3.53 8.89
N ALA A 252 34.19 4.82 8.74
CA ALA A 252 35.14 5.94 8.78
C ALA A 252 35.60 6.30 10.21
N GLY A 253 35.22 5.53 11.24
CA GLY A 253 35.61 5.79 12.63
C GLY A 253 35.04 7.08 13.22
N GLY A 254 33.95 7.60 12.65
CA GLY A 254 33.33 8.87 13.05
C GLY A 254 33.87 10.11 12.33
N ASP A 255 34.85 9.97 11.44
CA ASP A 255 35.32 11.07 10.59
C ASP A 255 34.37 11.28 9.41
N LEU A 256 33.75 12.48 9.34
CA LEU A 256 32.78 12.83 8.30
C LEU A 256 33.44 13.16 6.96
N ASP A 257 34.75 13.43 6.94
CA ASP A 257 35.49 13.75 5.72
C ASP A 257 36.22 12.55 5.11
N ASP A 258 36.34 11.45 5.86
CA ASP A 258 36.94 10.18 5.40
C ASP A 258 35.89 9.11 5.01
N ILE A 259 34.65 9.53 4.74
CA ILE A 259 33.60 8.61 4.30
C ILE A 259 33.94 8.09 2.89
N ALA A 260 34.12 6.77 2.79
CA ALA A 260 34.45 6.11 1.54
C ALA A 260 33.43 6.37 0.42
N ALA A 261 33.92 6.39 -0.82
CA ALA A 261 33.07 6.51 -1.99
C ALA A 261 32.08 5.33 -2.08
N PRO A 262 30.84 5.56 -2.54
CA PRO A 262 29.85 4.51 -2.63
C PRO A 262 30.18 3.53 -3.76
N GLU A 263 30.02 2.25 -3.44
CA GLU A 263 30.33 1.15 -4.35
C GLU A 263 29.07 0.33 -4.62
N LEU A 264 28.79 0.12 -5.91
CA LEU A 264 27.69 -0.71 -6.37
C LEU A 264 28.04 -2.19 -6.24
N VAL A 265 27.05 -2.98 -5.84
CA VAL A 265 27.09 -4.44 -5.91
C VAL A 265 26.39 -4.88 -7.19
N ASP A 266 26.74 -6.06 -7.72
CA ASP A 266 26.12 -6.66 -8.93
C ASP A 266 24.62 -7.03 -8.77
N SER A 267 23.94 -6.53 -7.74
CA SER A 267 22.54 -6.80 -7.43
C SER A 267 21.73 -5.52 -7.31
N TYR A 268 20.45 -5.61 -7.64
CA TYR A 268 19.55 -4.46 -7.70
C TYR A 268 18.10 -4.93 -7.51
N TYR A 269 17.17 -3.98 -7.40
CA TYR A 269 15.74 -4.21 -7.24
C TYR A 269 15.00 -3.88 -8.56
N PRO A 270 14.68 -4.88 -9.40
CA PRO A 270 14.14 -4.64 -10.74
C PRO A 270 12.83 -3.86 -10.75
N LEU A 271 11.94 -4.11 -9.80
CA LEU A 271 10.62 -3.47 -9.77
C LEU A 271 10.65 -2.00 -9.34
N THR A 272 11.75 -1.51 -8.76
CA THR A 272 11.94 -0.08 -8.42
C THR A 272 12.95 0.60 -9.34
N THR A 273 13.57 -0.16 -10.23
CA THR A 273 14.57 0.36 -11.16
C THR A 273 13.88 0.96 -12.37
N ARG A 274 14.39 2.10 -12.83
CA ARG A 274 13.91 2.72 -14.06
C ARG A 274 14.69 2.16 -15.23
N PHE A 275 13.99 1.79 -16.29
CA PHE A 275 14.58 1.27 -17.50
C PHE A 275 14.26 2.13 -18.71
N TYR A 276 15.02 1.93 -19.77
CA TYR A 276 14.72 2.43 -21.11
C TYR A 276 15.07 1.37 -22.14
N VAL A 277 14.50 1.52 -23.35
CA VAL A 277 14.88 0.72 -24.51
C VAL A 277 15.93 1.50 -25.31
N PRO A 278 17.09 0.91 -25.65
CA PRO A 278 18.16 1.68 -26.26
C PRO A 278 18.11 1.74 -27.80
N TYR A 279 17.22 0.98 -28.46
CA TYR A 279 17.22 0.80 -29.92
C TYR A 279 16.46 1.89 -30.69
N GLY A 280 16.93 3.13 -30.60
CA GLY A 280 16.38 4.30 -31.30
C GLY A 280 17.24 5.55 -31.09
N GLU A 281 16.90 6.64 -31.76
CA GLU A 281 17.65 7.92 -31.68
C GLU A 281 17.48 8.59 -30.31
N ASP A 282 16.32 8.42 -29.69
CA ASP A 282 16.01 8.87 -28.34
C ASP A 282 15.14 7.82 -27.61
N ILE A 283 14.94 7.99 -26.31
CA ILE A 283 14.23 7.03 -25.45
C ILE A 283 12.79 6.80 -25.93
N ARG A 284 12.07 7.87 -26.29
CA ARG A 284 10.65 7.81 -26.65
C ARG A 284 10.48 7.15 -28.02
N THR A 285 11.31 7.53 -29.00
CA THR A 285 11.28 6.90 -30.33
C THR A 285 11.70 5.44 -30.27
N ALA A 286 12.67 5.08 -29.41
CA ALA A 286 13.07 3.70 -29.18
C ALA A 286 11.91 2.85 -28.62
N VAL A 287 11.17 3.35 -27.64
CA VAL A 287 9.98 2.69 -27.08
C VAL A 287 8.91 2.49 -28.15
N ALA A 288 8.55 3.52 -28.91
CA ALA A 288 7.55 3.42 -29.97
C ALA A 288 7.96 2.44 -31.09
N SER A 289 9.24 2.46 -31.48
CA SER A 289 9.77 1.50 -32.46
C SER A 289 9.79 0.08 -31.92
N ALA A 290 10.10 -0.11 -30.63
CA ALA A 290 10.10 -1.42 -29.98
C ALA A 290 8.67 -1.98 -29.91
N ASP A 291 7.70 -1.17 -29.49
CA ASP A 291 6.28 -1.56 -29.46
C ASP A 291 5.81 -2.06 -30.83
N THR A 292 5.99 -1.23 -31.86
CA THR A 292 5.56 -1.56 -33.24
C THR A 292 6.24 -2.84 -33.73
N ARG A 293 7.54 -3.01 -33.44
CA ARG A 293 8.32 -4.17 -33.88
C ARG A 293 7.89 -5.45 -33.17
N LEU A 294 7.73 -5.40 -31.85
CA LEU A 294 7.30 -6.52 -31.02
C LEU A 294 5.88 -6.95 -31.37
N LEU A 295 4.95 -5.99 -31.51
CA LEU A 295 3.58 -6.26 -31.95
C LEU A 295 3.56 -6.95 -33.31
N ARG A 296 4.34 -6.46 -34.28
CA ARG A 296 4.45 -7.08 -35.61
C ARG A 296 5.03 -8.50 -35.56
N ARG A 297 6.02 -8.77 -34.70
CA ARG A 297 6.61 -10.12 -34.55
C ARG A 297 5.62 -11.09 -33.91
N LEU A 298 4.87 -10.65 -32.90
CA LEU A 298 3.86 -11.44 -32.20
C LEU A 298 2.63 -11.71 -33.09
N THR A 299 2.11 -10.70 -33.78
CA THR A 299 1.01 -10.89 -34.75
C THR A 299 1.47 -11.74 -35.95
N GLY A 300 2.73 -11.58 -36.39
CA GLY A 300 3.34 -12.46 -37.39
C GLY A 300 3.42 -13.93 -36.96
N ALA A 301 3.53 -14.21 -35.66
CA ALA A 301 3.50 -15.58 -35.13
C ALA A 301 2.18 -16.30 -35.39
N LEU A 302 1.08 -15.56 -35.61
CA LEU A 302 -0.20 -16.16 -36.04
C LEU A 302 -0.12 -16.76 -37.45
N THR A 303 0.85 -16.36 -38.25
CA THR A 303 1.02 -16.84 -39.64
C THR A 303 2.19 -17.82 -39.81
N ASP A 304 3.13 -17.87 -38.88
CA ASP A 304 4.28 -18.79 -38.90
C ASP A 304 3.94 -20.07 -38.11
N PRO A 305 3.86 -21.26 -38.74
CA PRO A 305 3.51 -22.51 -38.06
C PRO A 305 4.39 -22.87 -36.86
N ARG A 306 5.69 -22.54 -36.88
CA ARG A 306 6.61 -22.86 -35.76
C ARG A 306 6.36 -21.96 -34.56
N ARG A 307 6.17 -20.66 -34.83
CA ARG A 307 5.90 -19.66 -33.78
C ARG A 307 4.46 -19.76 -33.27
N PHE A 308 3.54 -20.21 -34.10
CA PHE A 308 2.15 -20.48 -33.73
C PHE A 308 2.07 -21.49 -32.59
N SER A 309 2.83 -22.59 -32.64
CA SER A 309 2.87 -23.58 -31.55
C SER A 309 3.43 -23.03 -30.24
N ALA A 310 4.40 -22.10 -30.31
CA ALA A 310 4.87 -21.39 -29.12
C ALA A 310 3.80 -20.45 -28.56
N LEU A 311 3.01 -19.80 -29.42
CA LEU A 311 1.85 -18.98 -29.02
C LEU A 311 0.73 -19.82 -28.38
N GLU A 312 0.45 -21.02 -28.89
CA GLU A 312 -0.49 -21.97 -28.28
C GLU A 312 -0.06 -22.35 -26.86
N THR A 313 1.24 -22.65 -26.69
CA THR A 313 1.80 -22.98 -25.38
C THR A 313 1.70 -21.80 -24.43
N LEU A 314 2.04 -20.59 -24.90
CA LEU A 314 1.96 -19.36 -24.12
C LEU A 314 0.52 -19.01 -23.72
N LEU A 315 -0.45 -19.19 -24.62
CA LEU A 315 -1.86 -18.94 -24.33
C LEU A 315 -2.34 -19.81 -23.15
N VAL A 316 -2.08 -21.12 -23.22
CA VAL A 316 -2.44 -22.05 -22.14
C VAL A 316 -1.75 -21.67 -20.85
N GLU A 317 -0.47 -21.33 -20.90
CA GLU A 317 0.31 -20.93 -19.74
C GLU A 317 -0.27 -19.69 -19.07
N VAL A 318 -0.59 -18.65 -19.86
CA VAL A 318 -1.21 -17.41 -19.37
C VAL A 318 -2.57 -17.66 -18.74
N ILE A 319 -3.44 -18.45 -19.39
CA ILE A 319 -4.76 -18.81 -18.83
C ILE A 319 -4.61 -19.59 -17.51
N THR A 320 -3.68 -20.53 -17.48
CA THR A 320 -3.38 -21.35 -16.30
C THR A 320 -2.94 -20.48 -15.13
N ASP A 321 -1.95 -19.63 -15.35
CA ASP A 321 -1.38 -18.81 -14.29
C ASP A 321 -2.34 -17.74 -13.79
N GLU A 322 -3.15 -17.18 -14.70
CA GLU A 322 -4.20 -16.24 -14.33
C GLU A 322 -5.30 -16.92 -13.48
N ALA A 323 -5.66 -18.17 -13.80
CA ALA A 323 -6.59 -18.95 -12.98
C ALA A 323 -6.01 -19.32 -11.59
N VAL A 324 -4.71 -19.63 -11.51
CA VAL A 324 -4.01 -19.85 -10.23
C VAL A 324 -3.99 -18.56 -9.40
N ARG A 325 -3.69 -17.41 -10.04
CA ARG A 325 -3.72 -16.08 -9.42
C ARG A 325 -5.12 -15.77 -8.85
N TYR A 326 -6.16 -16.10 -9.62
CA TYR A 326 -7.54 -15.94 -9.19
C TYR A 326 -7.93 -16.88 -8.03
N PHE A 327 -7.40 -18.11 -8.02
CA PHE A 327 -7.61 -19.04 -6.92
C PHE A 327 -7.05 -18.51 -5.60
N ASP A 328 -5.82 -18.01 -5.63
CA ASP A 328 -5.19 -17.37 -4.46
C ASP A 328 -5.99 -16.13 -4.00
N HIS A 329 -6.48 -15.31 -4.93
CA HIS A 329 -7.35 -14.18 -4.62
C HIS A 329 -8.65 -14.61 -3.91
N LYS A 330 -9.34 -15.64 -4.42
CA LYS A 330 -10.58 -16.13 -3.82
C LYS A 330 -10.39 -16.82 -2.47
N LEU A 331 -9.25 -17.47 -2.23
CA LEU A 331 -8.89 -17.93 -0.89
C LEU A 331 -8.77 -16.75 0.08
N LYS A 332 -8.07 -15.68 -0.32
CA LYS A 332 -7.92 -14.46 0.49
C LYS A 332 -9.26 -13.79 0.79
N GLU A 333 -10.14 -13.66 -0.21
CA GLU A 333 -11.49 -13.10 -0.03
C GLU A 333 -12.31 -13.90 1.00
N HIS A 334 -12.13 -15.22 1.05
CA HIS A 334 -12.79 -16.10 2.02
C HIS A 334 -12.03 -16.29 3.33
N HIS A 335 -10.97 -15.52 3.58
CA HIS A 335 -10.09 -15.65 4.75
C HIS A 335 -9.51 -17.05 4.95
N LEU A 336 -9.26 -17.76 3.85
CA LEU A 336 -8.59 -19.06 3.82
C LEU A 336 -7.08 -18.87 3.58
N PRO A 337 -6.22 -19.71 4.18
CA PRO A 337 -4.78 -19.64 3.95
C PRO A 337 -4.44 -20.00 2.51
N GLU A 338 -3.33 -19.46 2.03
CA GLU A 338 -2.78 -19.76 0.71
C GLU A 338 -2.50 -21.26 0.52
N VAL A 339 -2.47 -21.71 -0.73
CA VAL A 339 -2.15 -23.10 -1.04
C VAL A 339 -0.71 -23.41 -0.61
N PRO A 340 -0.47 -24.46 0.21
CA PRO A 340 0.88 -24.84 0.62
C PRO A 340 1.80 -25.06 -0.59
N ALA A 341 3.06 -24.60 -0.49
CA ALA A 341 4.02 -24.63 -1.60
C ALA A 341 4.14 -26.01 -2.27
N GLY A 342 4.20 -27.09 -1.47
CA GLY A 342 4.28 -28.47 -1.98
C GLY A 342 3.03 -28.96 -2.74
N ARG A 343 1.91 -28.24 -2.66
CA ARG A 343 0.65 -28.54 -3.38
C ARG A 343 0.35 -27.58 -4.52
N ARG A 344 1.11 -26.49 -4.67
CA ARG A 344 0.93 -25.49 -5.73
C ARG A 344 1.10 -26.09 -7.12
N VAL A 345 2.00 -27.08 -7.26
CA VAL A 345 2.19 -27.84 -8.50
C VAL A 345 0.89 -28.53 -8.94
N ARG A 346 0.16 -29.17 -8.01
CA ARG A 346 -1.11 -29.85 -8.34
C ARG A 346 -2.20 -28.88 -8.78
N LEU A 347 -2.29 -27.71 -8.14
CA LEU A 347 -3.21 -26.65 -8.54
C LEU A 347 -2.91 -26.21 -9.98
N ARG A 348 -1.64 -25.92 -10.27
CA ARG A 348 -1.19 -25.51 -11.61
C ARG A 348 -1.47 -26.59 -12.65
N GLU A 349 -1.17 -27.86 -12.36
CA GLU A 349 -1.47 -28.97 -13.27
C GLU A 349 -2.96 -29.16 -13.55
N ALA A 350 -3.83 -28.94 -12.56
CA ALA A 350 -5.28 -29.01 -12.75
C ALA A 350 -5.77 -27.85 -13.64
N ALA A 351 -5.28 -26.64 -13.38
CA ALA A 351 -5.59 -25.46 -14.19
C ALA A 351 -5.05 -25.61 -15.63
N ASP A 352 -3.83 -26.13 -15.81
CA ASP A 352 -3.22 -26.39 -17.12
C ASP A 352 -4.07 -27.34 -17.95
N ARG A 353 -4.42 -28.51 -17.40
CA ARG A 353 -5.29 -29.47 -18.09
C ARG A 353 -6.64 -28.87 -18.50
N LEU A 354 -7.20 -27.98 -17.67
CA LEU A 354 -8.46 -27.33 -17.97
C LEU A 354 -8.29 -26.23 -19.04
N ALA A 355 -7.21 -25.43 -18.97
CA ALA A 355 -6.87 -24.38 -19.93
C ALA A 355 -6.62 -24.91 -21.35
N GLN A 356 -6.21 -26.18 -21.49
CA GLN A 356 -6.07 -26.85 -22.79
C GLN A 356 -7.39 -26.98 -23.57
N VAL A 357 -8.53 -26.94 -22.87
CA VAL A 357 -9.86 -27.20 -23.46
C VAL A 357 -10.92 -26.14 -23.11
N ARG A 358 -10.65 -25.20 -22.21
CA ARG A 358 -11.60 -24.18 -21.75
C ARG A 358 -10.97 -22.78 -21.74
N CYS A 359 -11.82 -21.76 -21.82
CA CYS A 359 -11.40 -20.35 -21.71
C CYS A 359 -11.25 -19.91 -20.25
N LEU A 360 -10.60 -18.76 -20.02
CA LEU A 360 -10.33 -18.24 -18.68
C LEU A 360 -11.59 -18.05 -17.83
N GLY A 361 -12.70 -17.61 -18.43
CA GLY A 361 -13.95 -17.40 -17.68
C GLY A 361 -14.58 -18.69 -17.16
N GLN A 362 -14.35 -19.82 -17.83
CA GLN A 362 -14.78 -21.13 -17.33
C GLN A 362 -13.86 -21.63 -16.20
N LEU A 363 -12.55 -21.34 -16.29
CA LEU A 363 -11.62 -21.61 -15.19
C LEU A 363 -11.99 -20.76 -13.96
N TYR A 364 -12.34 -19.49 -14.13
CA TYR A 364 -12.80 -18.63 -13.03
C TYR A 364 -14.05 -19.19 -12.35
N PHE A 365 -15.02 -19.69 -13.11
CA PHE A 365 -16.18 -20.39 -12.54
C PHE A 365 -15.75 -21.59 -11.68
N ALA A 366 -14.87 -22.45 -12.20
CA ALA A 366 -14.40 -23.64 -11.48
C ALA A 366 -13.66 -23.26 -10.19
N VAL A 367 -12.79 -22.25 -10.25
CA VAL A 367 -12.07 -21.68 -9.11
C VAL A 367 -13.06 -21.15 -8.06
N TRP A 368 -13.97 -20.27 -8.45
CA TRP A 368 -14.97 -19.69 -7.54
C TRP A 368 -15.84 -20.76 -6.90
N ALA A 369 -16.31 -21.75 -7.67
CA ALA A 369 -17.11 -22.85 -7.14
C ALA A 369 -16.33 -23.68 -6.11
N ALA A 370 -15.04 -23.94 -6.37
CA ALA A 370 -14.18 -24.70 -5.48
C ALA A 370 -13.88 -23.95 -4.17
N THR A 371 -13.52 -22.67 -4.24
CA THR A 371 -13.19 -21.84 -3.07
C THR A 371 -14.42 -21.50 -2.23
N ARG A 372 -15.57 -21.24 -2.86
CA ARG A 372 -16.85 -21.08 -2.14
C ARG A 372 -17.24 -22.33 -1.37
N ASN A 373 -17.05 -23.51 -1.97
CA ASN A 373 -17.31 -24.79 -1.29
C ASN A 373 -16.34 -25.02 -0.11
N ALA A 374 -15.06 -24.62 -0.26
CA ALA A 374 -14.11 -24.65 0.84
C ALA A 374 -14.51 -23.72 1.99
N ALA A 375 -14.95 -22.49 1.68
CA ALA A 375 -15.42 -21.54 2.67
C ALA A 375 -16.67 -22.05 3.41
N ALA A 376 -17.64 -22.60 2.68
CA ALA A 376 -18.82 -23.22 3.29
C ALA A 376 -18.46 -24.44 4.17
N ALA A 377 -17.48 -25.24 3.76
CA ALA A 377 -16.98 -26.36 4.56
C ALA A 377 -16.29 -25.87 5.85
N ALA A 378 -15.54 -24.78 5.78
CA ALA A 378 -14.88 -24.14 6.93
C ALA A 378 -15.91 -23.66 7.96
N GLN A 379 -16.97 -22.99 7.49
CA GLN A 379 -18.07 -22.53 8.34
C GLN A 379 -18.82 -23.69 9.02
N ARG A 380 -19.04 -24.80 8.30
CA ARG A 380 -19.69 -26.01 8.85
C ARG A 380 -18.82 -26.75 9.86
N ASN A 381 -17.49 -26.65 9.76
CA ASN A 381 -16.53 -27.40 10.58
C ASN A 381 -15.51 -26.48 11.27
N PRO A 382 -15.94 -25.58 12.20
CA PRO A 382 -15.08 -24.56 12.77
C PRO A 382 -13.91 -25.10 13.63
N ARG A 383 -13.97 -26.37 14.04
CA ARG A 383 -12.90 -27.03 14.81
C ARG A 383 -11.82 -27.67 13.93
N ALA A 384 -12.05 -27.79 12.62
CA ALA A 384 -11.06 -28.33 11.71
C ALA A 384 -9.99 -27.27 11.40
N PRO A 385 -8.70 -27.65 11.24
CA PRO A 385 -7.67 -26.72 10.79
C PRO A 385 -8.06 -26.05 9.46
N ILE A 386 -7.94 -24.72 9.39
CA ILE A 386 -8.33 -23.96 8.19
C ILE A 386 -7.50 -24.37 6.96
N THR A 387 -6.26 -24.83 7.17
CA THR A 387 -5.42 -25.44 6.12
C THR A 387 -6.11 -26.61 5.43
N ASN A 388 -6.85 -27.45 6.17
CA ASN A 388 -7.58 -28.58 5.59
C ASN A 388 -8.73 -28.10 4.67
N MET A 389 -9.23 -26.88 4.88
CA MET A 389 -10.28 -26.29 4.05
C MET A 389 -9.72 -25.81 2.71
N THR A 390 -8.54 -25.19 2.70
CA THR A 390 -7.81 -24.88 1.46
C THR A 390 -7.51 -26.16 0.67
N GLU A 391 -7.09 -27.24 1.35
CA GLU A 391 -6.86 -28.53 0.71
C GLU A 391 -8.14 -29.15 0.13
N HIS A 392 -9.26 -29.02 0.83
CA HIS A 392 -10.56 -29.42 0.32
C HIS A 392 -10.96 -28.62 -0.92
N GLY A 393 -10.73 -27.30 -0.92
CA GLY A 393 -10.93 -26.44 -2.08
C GLY A 393 -10.09 -26.87 -3.28
N LEU A 394 -8.80 -27.15 -3.08
CA LEU A 394 -7.92 -27.65 -4.13
C LEU A 394 -8.44 -28.98 -4.71
N LYS A 395 -8.79 -29.94 -3.86
CA LYS A 395 -9.35 -31.21 -4.32
C LYS A 395 -10.64 -31.00 -5.12
N ARG A 396 -11.52 -30.10 -4.66
CA ARG A 396 -12.76 -29.80 -5.37
C ARG A 396 -12.50 -29.16 -6.73
N PHE A 397 -11.49 -28.29 -6.83
CA PHE A 397 -11.06 -27.72 -8.10
C PHE A 397 -10.49 -28.80 -9.04
N GLU A 398 -9.69 -29.73 -8.53
CA GLU A 398 -9.20 -30.89 -9.31
C GLU A 398 -10.36 -31.74 -9.86
N ASP A 399 -11.35 -32.07 -9.01
CA ASP A 399 -12.53 -32.85 -9.39
C ASP A 399 -13.36 -32.13 -10.47
N LEU A 400 -13.62 -30.83 -10.29
CA LEU A 400 -14.35 -30.00 -11.26
C LEU A 400 -13.58 -29.90 -12.59
N SER A 401 -12.27 -29.68 -12.52
CA SER A 401 -11.42 -29.62 -13.71
C SER A 401 -11.45 -30.93 -14.49
N GLN A 402 -11.38 -32.08 -13.79
CA GLN A 402 -11.47 -33.38 -14.43
C GLN A 402 -12.85 -33.64 -15.06
N GLU A 403 -13.94 -33.23 -14.40
CA GLU A 403 -15.28 -33.34 -14.95
C GLU A 403 -15.46 -32.46 -16.19
N MET A 404 -15.04 -31.19 -16.12
CA MET A 404 -15.11 -30.24 -17.23
C MET A 404 -14.23 -30.65 -18.41
N VAL A 405 -13.10 -31.33 -18.20
CA VAL A 405 -12.28 -31.88 -19.30
C VAL A 405 -12.98 -33.06 -19.99
N ARG A 406 -13.73 -33.88 -19.24
CA ARG A 406 -14.40 -35.07 -19.77
C ARG A 406 -15.68 -34.74 -20.54
N ASP A 407 -16.38 -33.67 -20.17
CA ASP A 407 -17.68 -33.30 -20.71
C ASP A 407 -17.72 -31.79 -21.00
N ASP A 408 -17.81 -31.44 -22.28
CA ASP A 408 -17.84 -30.05 -22.76
C ASP A 408 -19.21 -29.39 -22.72
N THR A 409 -20.25 -30.18 -22.49
CA THR A 409 -21.62 -29.68 -22.32
C THR A 409 -21.91 -29.26 -20.89
N LYS A 410 -21.07 -29.68 -19.93
CA LYS A 410 -21.20 -29.32 -18.52
C LYS A 410 -20.48 -28.03 -18.21
N TYR A 411 -21.12 -27.23 -17.35
CA TYR A 411 -20.55 -25.98 -16.81
C TYR A 411 -20.14 -25.00 -17.92
N THR A 412 -21.03 -24.79 -18.91
CA THR A 412 -20.83 -23.88 -20.04
C THR A 412 -20.83 -22.40 -19.64
N ARG A 413 -21.22 -22.07 -18.40
CA ARG A 413 -21.25 -20.70 -17.90
C ARG A 413 -19.84 -20.11 -17.92
N VAL A 414 -19.70 -18.98 -18.62
CA VAL A 414 -18.48 -18.18 -18.67
C VAL A 414 -18.60 -17.03 -17.67
N PHE A 415 -17.67 -16.93 -16.72
CA PHE A 415 -17.62 -15.77 -15.83
C PHE A 415 -17.07 -14.55 -16.55
N LYS A 416 -17.52 -13.36 -16.13
CA LYS A 416 -16.93 -12.09 -16.57
C LYS A 416 -15.68 -11.78 -15.74
N GLU A 417 -14.87 -10.85 -16.22
CA GLU A 417 -13.76 -10.30 -15.44
C GLU A 417 -14.30 -9.65 -14.16
N GLU A 418 -13.61 -9.88 -13.04
CA GLU A 418 -14.00 -9.33 -11.75
C GLU A 418 -13.37 -7.94 -11.56
N THR A 419 -14.21 -6.92 -11.33
CA THR A 419 -13.77 -5.51 -11.25
C THR A 419 -12.77 -5.24 -10.13
N GLY A 420 -12.85 -5.98 -9.02
CA GLY A 420 -11.91 -5.88 -7.88
C GLY A 420 -10.61 -6.66 -8.06
N PHE A 421 -10.45 -7.41 -9.15
CA PHE A 421 -9.29 -8.23 -9.44
C PHE A 421 -8.93 -8.17 -10.93
N PRO A 422 -8.33 -7.06 -11.39
CA PRO A 422 -8.04 -6.84 -12.81
C PRO A 422 -7.00 -7.84 -13.30
N LEU A 423 -7.16 -8.31 -14.54
CA LEU A 423 -6.22 -9.23 -15.20
C LEU A 423 -4.78 -8.72 -15.18
N SER A 424 -3.81 -9.65 -15.18
CA SER A 424 -2.40 -9.26 -15.29
C SER A 424 -2.14 -8.54 -16.61
N VAL A 425 -1.12 -7.69 -16.63
CA VAL A 425 -0.84 -6.84 -17.79
C VAL A 425 -0.43 -7.68 -19.00
N MET A 426 0.31 -8.78 -18.77
CA MET A 426 0.64 -9.75 -19.81
C MET A 426 -0.61 -10.44 -20.36
N THR A 427 -1.57 -10.85 -19.52
CA THR A 427 -2.85 -11.40 -19.98
C THR A 427 -3.60 -10.40 -20.85
N ARG A 428 -3.72 -9.15 -20.40
CA ARG A 428 -4.38 -8.09 -21.19
C ARG A 428 -3.68 -7.83 -22.51
N THR A 429 -2.34 -7.80 -22.53
CA THR A 429 -1.54 -7.62 -23.74
C THR A 429 -1.74 -8.78 -24.71
N LEU A 430 -1.70 -10.02 -24.24
CA LEU A 430 -1.91 -11.18 -25.11
C LEU A 430 -3.29 -11.12 -25.76
N PHE A 431 -4.36 -11.00 -24.97
CA PHE A 431 -5.72 -11.11 -25.47
C PHE A 431 -6.17 -9.86 -26.23
N HIS A 432 -6.06 -8.67 -25.64
CA HIS A 432 -6.62 -7.45 -26.25
C HIS A 432 -5.73 -6.82 -27.31
N THR A 433 -4.43 -7.14 -27.32
CA THR A 433 -3.49 -6.52 -28.28
C THR A 433 -3.00 -7.50 -29.32
N VAL A 434 -2.52 -8.68 -28.92
CA VAL A 434 -1.91 -9.63 -29.87
C VAL A 434 -2.98 -10.42 -30.59
N LEU A 435 -3.99 -10.92 -29.85
CA LEU A 435 -5.06 -11.74 -30.40
C LEU A 435 -6.28 -10.94 -30.85
N ASP A 436 -6.47 -9.73 -30.31
CA ASP A 436 -7.68 -8.91 -30.49
C ASP A 436 -8.97 -9.66 -30.11
N MET A 437 -8.94 -10.30 -28.93
CA MET A 437 -10.03 -11.14 -28.42
C MET A 437 -10.30 -10.91 -26.94
N HIS A 438 -11.48 -11.33 -26.47
CA HIS A 438 -11.86 -11.24 -25.07
C HIS A 438 -11.29 -12.42 -24.26
N PRO A 439 -10.52 -12.19 -23.18
CA PRO A 439 -9.83 -13.24 -22.42
C PRO A 439 -10.77 -14.26 -21.79
N MET A 440 -11.93 -13.79 -21.33
CA MET A 440 -12.88 -14.68 -20.65
C MET A 440 -13.58 -15.66 -21.61
N GLU A 441 -13.60 -15.40 -22.91
CA GLU A 441 -14.35 -16.17 -23.91
C GLU A 441 -13.43 -16.89 -24.91
N THR A 442 -12.13 -16.66 -24.82
CA THR A 442 -11.16 -17.15 -25.80
C THR A 442 -10.35 -18.28 -25.19
N GLY A 443 -10.56 -19.49 -25.72
CA GLY A 443 -9.78 -20.68 -25.41
C GLY A 443 -8.79 -21.05 -26.51
N LEU A 444 -8.07 -22.15 -26.30
CA LEU A 444 -7.10 -22.69 -27.26
C LEU A 444 -7.77 -23.16 -28.57
N ASP A 445 -9.03 -23.58 -28.52
CA ASP A 445 -9.85 -23.96 -29.67
C ASP A 445 -10.05 -22.78 -30.64
N ARG A 446 -10.36 -21.60 -30.10
CA ARG A 446 -10.54 -20.37 -30.89
C ARG A 446 -9.23 -19.90 -31.50
N LEU A 447 -8.12 -20.01 -30.77
CA LEU A 447 -6.79 -19.76 -31.34
C LEU A 447 -6.48 -20.75 -32.48
N LYS A 448 -6.69 -22.06 -32.27
CA LYS A 448 -6.49 -23.10 -33.30
C LYS A 448 -7.30 -22.87 -34.57
N ALA A 449 -8.49 -22.28 -34.47
CA ALA A 449 -9.28 -21.91 -35.63
C ALA A 449 -8.61 -20.83 -36.51
N MET A 450 -7.70 -20.02 -35.94
CA MET A 450 -6.89 -19.05 -36.67
C MET A 450 -5.62 -19.66 -37.30
N ARG A 451 -5.36 -20.96 -37.07
CA ARG A 451 -4.12 -21.60 -37.52
C ARG A 451 -3.97 -21.45 -39.04
N PRO A 452 -2.81 -20.99 -39.52
CA PRO A 452 -2.57 -20.84 -40.95
C PRO A 452 -2.66 -22.21 -41.61
N ALA A 453 -3.32 -22.27 -42.77
CA ALA A 453 -3.40 -23.49 -43.54
C ALA A 453 -1.97 -24.02 -43.80
N PRO A 454 -1.71 -25.32 -43.61
CA PRO A 454 -0.40 -25.87 -43.89
C PRO A 454 -0.01 -25.53 -45.33
N PRO A 455 1.26 -25.20 -45.60
CA PRO A 455 1.69 -24.90 -46.96
C PRO A 455 1.29 -26.08 -47.84
N ALA A 456 0.50 -25.80 -48.88
CA ALA A 456 0.03 -26.83 -49.79
C ALA A 456 1.24 -27.65 -50.24
N PRO A 457 1.20 -29.00 -50.15
CA PRO A 457 2.28 -29.81 -50.69
C PRO A 457 2.44 -29.38 -52.15
N ALA A 458 3.68 -29.10 -52.58
CA ALA A 458 4.01 -28.67 -53.93
C ALA A 458 3.28 -29.60 -54.92
N ARG A 459 2.18 -29.09 -55.49
CA ARG A 459 1.28 -29.87 -56.33
C ARG A 459 2.03 -30.06 -57.64
N LYS A 460 2.48 -31.29 -57.93
CA LYS A 460 2.79 -31.68 -59.30
C LYS A 460 1.50 -31.48 -60.11
N GLU A 461 1.57 -30.60 -61.09
CA GLU A 461 0.48 -30.36 -62.04
C GLU A 461 0.02 -31.68 -62.65
N ALA A 462 -1.23 -32.05 -62.35
CA ALA A 462 -1.99 -32.97 -63.16
C ALA A 462 -3.39 -32.36 -63.29
N ALA A 463 -3.73 -32.08 -64.54
CA ALA A 463 -4.86 -31.28 -64.96
C ALA A 463 -6.21 -31.82 -64.46
N GLU A 464 -7.04 -30.85 -64.10
CA GLU A 464 -8.50 -30.91 -64.05
C GLU A 464 -9.10 -31.51 -65.35
N PRO A 465 -10.31 -32.09 -65.28
CA PRO A 465 -11.49 -31.25 -65.43
C PRO A 465 -12.70 -31.64 -64.58
N ASP A 466 -13.44 -30.62 -64.16
CA ASP A 466 -14.87 -30.63 -63.79
C ASP A 466 -15.63 -29.90 -64.95
N PRO A 467 -16.99 -29.78 -65.02
CA PRO A 467 -18.00 -30.14 -64.02
C PRO A 467 -19.37 -30.64 -64.54
N ALA A 468 -20.30 -30.87 -63.58
CA ALA A 468 -21.74 -30.50 -63.55
C ALA A 468 -22.76 -31.65 -63.33
N PRO A 469 -24.04 -31.38 -62.93
CA PRO A 469 -24.46 -30.67 -61.71
C PRO A 469 -25.72 -31.27 -60.98
N ALA A 470 -25.99 -30.73 -59.77
CA ALA A 470 -27.29 -30.50 -59.09
C ALA A 470 -28.14 -31.64 -58.46
N ARG A 471 -28.55 -31.43 -57.18
CA ARG A 471 -29.96 -31.48 -56.71
C ARG A 471 -30.20 -31.05 -55.23
N LYS A 472 -30.96 -29.95 -55.10
CA LYS A 472 -32.11 -29.61 -54.20
C LYS A 472 -32.23 -30.15 -52.75
N ARG A 473 -32.26 -29.17 -51.82
CA ARG A 473 -33.38 -28.72 -50.94
C ARG A 473 -33.88 -29.65 -49.80
N ALA A 474 -33.77 -29.16 -48.56
CA ALA A 474 -34.77 -29.35 -47.51
C ALA A 474 -34.86 -28.09 -46.63
N GLU A 475 -36.08 -27.58 -46.48
CA GLU A 475 -36.49 -26.40 -45.71
C GLU A 475 -36.57 -26.75 -44.22
N ALA A 476 -36.00 -25.92 -43.35
CA ALA A 476 -36.19 -25.99 -41.89
C ALA A 476 -37.15 -24.89 -41.43
N LYS A 477 -38.10 -25.29 -40.58
CA LYS A 477 -39.17 -24.50 -39.96
C LYS A 477 -38.61 -23.42 -39.00
N PRO A 478 -39.31 -22.29 -38.80
CA PRO A 478 -38.96 -21.33 -37.75
C PRO A 478 -39.51 -21.79 -36.40
N GLU A 479 -38.67 -21.78 -35.37
CA GLU A 479 -39.05 -21.91 -33.96
C GLU A 479 -39.66 -20.60 -33.45
N PRO A 480 -40.55 -20.63 -32.43
CA PRO A 480 -41.27 -19.46 -31.97
C PRO A 480 -40.40 -18.61 -31.05
N ASP A 481 -40.54 -17.28 -31.19
CA ASP A 481 -39.99 -16.26 -30.31
C ASP A 481 -40.37 -16.55 -28.85
N LEU A 482 -39.40 -17.02 -28.06
CA LEU A 482 -39.43 -16.93 -26.61
C LEU A 482 -38.89 -15.55 -26.26
N GLU A 483 -39.79 -14.65 -25.86
CA GLU A 483 -39.41 -13.42 -25.19
C GLU A 483 -38.48 -13.78 -24.01
N PRO A 484 -37.29 -13.18 -23.90
CA PRO A 484 -36.40 -13.46 -22.80
C PRO A 484 -37.08 -13.01 -21.51
N GLU A 485 -37.40 -13.98 -20.66
CA GLU A 485 -37.78 -13.75 -19.28
C GLU A 485 -36.67 -12.91 -18.63
N LEU A 486 -36.97 -11.64 -18.37
CA LEU A 486 -36.09 -10.68 -17.68
C LEU A 486 -35.92 -11.16 -16.23
N VAL A 487 -35.04 -12.15 -16.05
CA VAL A 487 -34.58 -12.56 -14.72
C VAL A 487 -33.55 -11.53 -14.29
N HIS A 488 -34.01 -10.51 -13.56
CA HIS A 488 -33.12 -9.54 -12.93
C HIS A 488 -32.35 -10.21 -11.78
N PRO A 489 -31.01 -10.14 -11.76
CA PRO A 489 -30.21 -10.69 -10.67
C PRO A 489 -30.53 -9.97 -9.36
N GLU A 490 -30.46 -10.69 -8.23
CA GLU A 490 -30.45 -10.06 -6.91
C GLU A 490 -29.24 -9.10 -6.83
N LEU A 491 -29.50 -7.80 -6.86
CA LEU A 491 -28.48 -6.75 -6.83
C LEU A 491 -27.77 -6.75 -5.47
N GLU A 492 -26.57 -7.34 -5.41
CA GLU A 492 -25.69 -7.29 -4.25
C GLU A 492 -24.92 -5.95 -4.20
N GLU A 493 -24.60 -5.46 -2.99
CA GLU A 493 -23.91 -4.17 -2.71
C GLU A 493 -22.62 -3.92 -3.53
N LYS A 494 -22.02 -4.98 -4.09
CA LYS A 494 -20.78 -4.96 -4.88
C LYS A 494 -20.97 -4.57 -6.36
N GLU A 495 -22.20 -4.50 -6.87
CA GLU A 495 -22.45 -4.24 -8.30
C GLU A 495 -22.48 -2.75 -8.67
N PHE A 496 -22.59 -1.84 -7.69
CA PHE A 496 -22.59 -0.40 -7.95
C PHE A 496 -21.23 0.24 -7.65
N PRO A 497 -20.66 1.03 -8.58
CA PRO A 497 -19.37 1.69 -8.37
C PRO A 497 -19.35 2.57 -7.11
N PHE A 498 -18.18 2.86 -6.56
CA PHE A 498 -18.06 3.84 -5.47
C PHE A 498 -18.65 5.18 -5.90
N VAL A 499 -19.35 5.89 -5.01
CA VAL A 499 -19.99 7.18 -5.34
C VAL A 499 -18.97 8.18 -5.91
N GLN A 500 -17.72 8.16 -5.46
CA GLN A 500 -16.68 9.02 -6.06
C GLN A 500 -16.41 8.70 -7.55
N LEU A 501 -16.51 7.43 -7.97
CA LEU A 501 -16.39 7.04 -9.37
C LEU A 501 -17.61 7.51 -10.17
N GLN A 502 -18.81 7.40 -9.60
CA GLN A 502 -20.06 7.86 -10.23
C GLN A 502 -20.09 9.38 -10.38
N VAL A 503 -19.59 10.12 -9.39
CA VAL A 503 -19.38 11.58 -9.44
C VAL A 503 -18.38 11.96 -10.53
N ARG A 504 -17.28 11.21 -10.67
CA ARG A 504 -16.29 11.45 -11.73
C ARG A 504 -16.87 11.14 -13.11
N GLN A 505 -17.66 10.07 -13.24
CA GLN A 505 -18.36 9.75 -14.48
C GLN A 505 -19.33 10.86 -14.86
N LEU A 506 -20.16 11.33 -13.93
CA LEU A 506 -21.07 12.45 -14.16
C LEU A 506 -20.32 13.76 -14.44
N ALA A 507 -19.21 14.03 -13.74
CA ALA A 507 -18.41 15.23 -13.97
C ALA A 507 -17.70 15.22 -15.34
N ALA A 508 -17.48 14.05 -15.95
CA ALA A 508 -16.81 13.92 -17.24
C ALA A 508 -17.72 14.14 -18.45
N VAL A 509 -19.05 14.22 -18.25
CA VAL A 509 -20.00 14.45 -19.34
C VAL A 509 -20.21 15.95 -19.60
N PRO A 510 -20.36 16.41 -20.86
CA PRO A 510 -20.55 17.82 -21.20
C PRO A 510 -21.83 18.46 -20.61
N GLU A 511 -21.84 19.80 -20.51
CA GLU A 511 -22.74 20.67 -19.71
C GLU A 511 -24.27 20.65 -19.97
N SER A 512 -24.85 19.60 -20.53
CA SER A 512 -26.23 19.64 -21.05
C SER A 512 -27.35 19.22 -20.10
N TRP A 513 -27.10 18.96 -18.82
CA TRP A 513 -28.17 18.53 -17.93
C TRP A 513 -28.83 19.67 -17.17
N SER A 514 -30.16 19.72 -17.22
CA SER A 514 -30.98 20.57 -16.35
C SER A 514 -31.44 19.80 -15.11
N PRO A 515 -31.77 20.46 -13.98
CA PRO A 515 -32.36 19.83 -12.80
C PRO A 515 -33.69 19.14 -13.14
N HIS A 516 -34.39 19.62 -14.18
CA HIS A 516 -35.62 19.03 -14.68
C HIS A 516 -35.37 17.64 -15.28
N ASP A 517 -34.26 17.45 -16.00
CA ASP A 517 -33.86 16.13 -16.53
C ASP A 517 -33.66 15.11 -15.40
N PHE A 518 -33.15 15.56 -14.26
CA PHE A 518 -32.96 14.70 -13.09
C PHE A 518 -34.27 14.33 -12.40
N THR A 519 -35.24 15.24 -12.30
CA THR A 519 -36.59 14.94 -11.79
C THR A 519 -37.28 13.88 -12.67
N THR A 520 -37.20 13.99 -14.00
CA THR A 520 -37.72 12.97 -14.91
C THR A 520 -37.02 11.63 -14.73
N VAL A 521 -35.70 11.63 -14.54
CA VAL A 521 -34.93 10.40 -14.31
C VAL A 521 -35.25 9.77 -12.95
N PHE A 522 -35.55 10.56 -11.92
CA PHE A 522 -36.03 10.03 -10.65
C PHE A 522 -37.33 9.24 -10.80
N GLN A 523 -38.23 9.68 -11.68
CA GLN A 523 -39.44 8.93 -12.00
C GLN A 523 -39.13 7.58 -12.65
N THR A 524 -38.21 7.54 -13.62
CA THR A 524 -37.73 6.28 -14.22
C THR A 524 -37.09 5.35 -13.17
N VAL A 525 -36.33 5.89 -12.22
CA VAL A 525 -35.74 5.09 -11.13
C VAL A 525 -36.82 4.52 -10.20
N ARG A 526 -37.90 5.26 -9.93
CA ARG A 526 -39.05 4.73 -9.14
C ARG A 526 -39.77 3.59 -9.86
N GLU A 527 -39.90 3.69 -11.18
CA GLU A 527 -40.48 2.65 -12.02
C GLU A 527 -39.58 1.41 -12.04
N ASP A 528 -38.28 1.58 -12.27
CA ASP A 528 -37.28 0.49 -12.21
C ASP A 528 -37.29 -0.21 -10.84
N ILE A 529 -37.38 0.54 -9.72
CA ILE A 529 -37.50 -0.04 -8.37
C ILE A 529 -38.79 -0.87 -8.23
N SER A 530 -39.91 -0.38 -8.78
CA SER A 530 -41.21 -1.06 -8.69
C SER A 530 -41.30 -2.28 -9.60
N LEU A 531 -40.50 -2.34 -10.66
CA LEU A 531 -40.38 -3.50 -11.54
C LEU A 531 -39.50 -4.60 -10.93
N VAL A 532 -38.45 -4.22 -10.19
CA VAL A 532 -37.48 -5.17 -9.63
C VAL A 532 -37.90 -5.70 -8.26
N TRP A 533 -38.59 -4.90 -7.44
CA TRP A 533 -39.05 -5.31 -6.11
C TRP A 533 -40.57 -5.23 -6.00
N ASP A 534 -41.20 -6.32 -5.59
CA ASP A 534 -42.63 -6.35 -5.28
C ASP A 534 -43.00 -5.26 -4.25
N ALA A 535 -44.23 -4.74 -4.34
CA ALA A 535 -44.73 -3.68 -3.46
C ALA A 535 -44.64 -4.03 -1.95
N ASP A 536 -44.74 -5.32 -1.63
CA ASP A 536 -44.67 -5.84 -0.25
C ASP A 536 -43.23 -6.09 0.23
N HIS A 537 -42.22 -5.95 -0.66
CA HIS A 537 -40.83 -6.17 -0.30
C HIS A 537 -40.28 -4.98 0.53
N PRO A 538 -39.64 -5.22 1.70
CA PRO A 538 -39.17 -4.15 2.59
C PRO A 538 -38.15 -3.20 1.93
N SER A 539 -37.39 -3.69 0.94
CA SER A 539 -36.48 -2.85 0.16
C SER A 539 -37.20 -1.91 -0.83
N ASN A 540 -38.39 -2.26 -1.33
CA ASN A 540 -39.14 -1.38 -2.24
C ASN A 540 -39.47 -0.06 -1.53
N SER A 541 -40.18 -0.12 -0.41
CA SER A 541 -40.54 1.08 0.38
C SER A 541 -39.32 1.90 0.83
N THR A 542 -38.22 1.24 1.16
CA THR A 542 -36.96 1.88 1.60
C THR A 542 -36.28 2.61 0.43
N LEU A 543 -36.22 1.98 -0.75
CA LEU A 543 -35.64 2.56 -1.95
C LEU A 543 -36.51 3.71 -2.46
N GLN A 544 -37.84 3.56 -2.50
CA GLN A 544 -38.78 4.63 -2.87
C GLN A 544 -38.64 5.86 -1.96
N ALA A 545 -38.51 5.65 -0.64
CA ALA A 545 -38.29 6.72 0.32
C ALA A 545 -36.92 7.42 0.10
N ALA A 546 -35.86 6.65 -0.18
CA ALA A 546 -34.54 7.21 -0.48
C ALA A 546 -34.54 8.02 -1.79
N THR A 547 -35.22 7.52 -2.84
CA THR A 547 -35.41 8.23 -4.11
C THR A 547 -36.11 9.57 -3.91
N GLY A 548 -37.21 9.59 -3.14
CA GLY A 548 -37.91 10.84 -2.81
C GLY A 548 -37.08 11.81 -1.98
N ALA A 549 -36.29 11.31 -1.04
CA ALA A 549 -35.45 12.16 -0.19
C ALA A 549 -34.28 12.79 -0.97
N LEU A 550 -33.64 12.05 -1.87
CA LEU A 550 -32.59 12.56 -2.75
C LEU A 550 -33.12 13.58 -3.76
N GLU A 551 -34.29 13.33 -4.35
CA GLU A 551 -34.95 14.29 -5.25
C GLU A 551 -35.28 15.60 -4.53
N MET A 552 -35.81 15.53 -3.31
CA MET A 552 -36.07 16.72 -2.48
C MET A 552 -34.80 17.50 -2.16
N HIS A 553 -33.69 16.83 -1.87
CA HIS A 553 -32.41 17.50 -1.62
C HIS A 553 -31.80 18.12 -2.88
N LEU A 554 -31.96 17.47 -4.04
CA LEU A 554 -31.55 18.07 -5.30
C LEU A 554 -32.30 19.38 -5.56
N LEU A 555 -33.62 19.39 -5.35
CA LEU A 555 -34.44 20.60 -5.48
C LEU A 555 -34.02 21.71 -4.50
N GLN A 556 -33.71 21.35 -3.25
CA GLN A 556 -33.21 22.30 -2.25
C GLN A 556 -31.83 22.85 -2.61
N LEU A 557 -30.89 21.99 -3.02
CA LEU A 557 -29.54 22.41 -3.42
C LEU A 557 -29.57 23.29 -4.68
N GLY A 558 -30.48 23.02 -5.60
CA GLY A 558 -30.71 23.85 -6.80
C GLY A 558 -31.14 25.29 -6.49
N THR A 559 -31.59 25.60 -5.27
CA THR A 559 -31.88 26.98 -4.86
C THR A 559 -30.64 27.78 -4.44
N TYR A 560 -29.53 27.10 -4.13
CA TYR A 560 -28.29 27.71 -3.62
C TYR A 560 -27.08 27.52 -4.53
N LEU A 561 -27.09 26.47 -5.34
CA LEU A 561 -25.97 26.06 -6.19
C LEU A 561 -26.38 26.10 -7.66
N ARG A 562 -25.38 26.18 -8.56
CA ARG A 562 -25.65 25.99 -9.98
C ARG A 562 -26.11 24.56 -10.22
N GLU A 563 -26.90 24.35 -11.28
CA GLU A 563 -27.58 23.08 -11.58
C GLU A 563 -26.65 21.85 -11.49
N ARG A 564 -25.49 21.93 -12.15
CA ARG A 564 -24.47 20.88 -12.13
C ARG A 564 -23.84 20.66 -10.75
N GLU A 565 -23.62 21.73 -9.99
CA GLU A 565 -23.04 21.68 -8.65
C GLU A 565 -24.03 21.07 -7.65
N ALA A 566 -25.33 21.37 -7.78
CA ALA A 566 -26.40 20.78 -6.99
C ALA A 566 -26.48 19.27 -7.19
N VAL A 567 -26.40 18.81 -8.45
CA VAL A 567 -26.36 17.38 -8.80
C VAL A 567 -25.15 16.70 -8.18
N LEU A 568 -23.94 17.21 -8.42
CA LEU A 568 -22.71 16.60 -7.91
C LEU A 568 -22.69 16.57 -6.37
N ALA A 569 -23.17 17.64 -5.72
CA ALA A 569 -23.31 17.70 -4.27
C ALA A 569 -24.34 16.68 -3.74
N MET A 570 -25.47 16.49 -4.42
CA MET A 570 -26.48 15.48 -4.05
C MET A 570 -25.92 14.06 -4.19
N VAL A 571 -25.23 13.77 -5.30
CA VAL A 571 -24.59 12.45 -5.54
C VAL A 571 -23.56 12.15 -4.45
N LEU A 572 -22.72 13.13 -4.08
CA LEU A 572 -21.76 13.00 -2.98
C LEU A 572 -22.46 12.82 -1.62
N ALA A 573 -23.58 13.50 -1.39
CA ALA A 573 -24.35 13.39 -0.15
C ALA A 573 -25.10 12.05 -0.02
N ALA A 574 -25.34 11.32 -1.11
CA ALA A 574 -26.01 10.03 -1.08
C ALA A 574 -25.19 8.94 -0.34
N ASP A 575 -23.86 9.06 -0.31
CA ASP A 575 -22.99 8.21 0.51
C ASP A 575 -23.17 8.47 2.01
N LEU A 576 -23.52 9.70 2.39
CA LEU A 576 -23.82 10.11 3.77
C LEU A 576 -25.24 9.74 4.20
N TYR A 577 -26.13 9.41 3.26
CA TYR A 577 -27.52 9.08 3.53
C TYR A 577 -27.72 7.78 4.33
N ARG A 578 -26.68 6.94 4.42
CA ARG A 578 -26.61 5.79 5.32
C ARG A 578 -26.67 6.20 6.80
N GLU A 579 -26.27 7.43 7.14
CA GLU A 579 -26.21 7.90 8.53
C GLU A 579 -27.47 8.66 9.00
N LEU A 580 -28.29 9.18 8.09
CA LEU A 580 -29.47 10.01 8.42
C LEU A 580 -30.78 9.23 8.55
N ILE A 581 -30.93 8.08 7.88
CA ILE A 581 -32.07 7.18 8.06
C ILE A 581 -31.66 6.09 9.04
N GLY A 582 -32.15 6.22 10.29
CA GLY A 582 -31.73 5.45 11.46
C GLY A 582 -31.39 3.98 11.22
N ALA A 583 -30.23 3.60 11.78
CA ALA A 583 -29.59 2.30 11.71
C ALA A 583 -30.56 1.11 11.86
N ARG A 584 -30.92 0.48 10.73
CA ARG A 584 -31.26 -0.94 10.70
C ARG A 584 -30.05 -1.70 10.14
N PRO A 585 -29.46 -2.65 10.89
CA PRO A 585 -28.21 -3.32 10.51
C PRO A 585 -28.30 -4.19 9.24
N ASN A 586 -29.49 -4.31 8.63
CA ASN A 586 -29.74 -5.06 7.40
C ASN A 586 -30.38 -4.19 6.28
N ALA A 587 -30.39 -2.87 6.42
CA ALA A 587 -30.91 -2.01 5.36
C ALA A 587 -29.86 -1.86 4.25
N VAL A 588 -30.24 -2.24 3.03
CA VAL A 588 -29.50 -1.97 1.78
C VAL A 588 -29.08 -0.49 1.77
N PRO A 589 -27.87 -0.12 1.32
CA PRO A 589 -27.45 1.28 1.20
C PRO A 589 -28.25 1.97 0.09
N ALA A 590 -29.50 2.29 0.40
CA ALA A 590 -30.52 2.70 -0.55
C ALA A 590 -30.11 3.94 -1.34
N GLY A 591 -29.43 4.89 -0.70
CA GLY A 591 -28.88 6.07 -1.38
C GLY A 591 -27.87 5.72 -2.49
N ARG A 592 -26.99 4.74 -2.25
CA ARG A 592 -25.99 4.31 -3.23
C ARG A 592 -26.59 3.52 -4.39
N VAL A 593 -27.59 2.68 -4.11
CA VAL A 593 -28.33 1.94 -5.13
C VAL A 593 -29.13 2.89 -6.02
N VAL A 594 -29.86 3.84 -5.41
CA VAL A 594 -30.65 4.85 -6.15
C VAL A 594 -29.74 5.72 -7.02
N VAL A 595 -28.58 6.16 -6.51
CA VAL A 595 -27.62 6.94 -7.30
C VAL A 595 -27.00 6.13 -8.44
N GLY A 596 -26.72 4.84 -8.21
CA GLY A 596 -26.28 3.93 -9.27
C GLY A 596 -27.30 3.80 -10.40
N LEU A 597 -28.57 3.56 -10.05
CA LEU A 597 -29.67 3.48 -11.01
C LEU A 597 -29.88 4.81 -11.76
N LEU A 598 -29.71 5.93 -11.06
CA LEU A 598 -29.85 7.27 -11.63
C LEU A 598 -28.74 7.59 -12.64
N VAL A 599 -27.48 7.26 -12.32
CA VAL A 599 -26.34 7.41 -13.24
C VAL A 599 -26.50 6.50 -14.46
N GLU A 600 -26.99 5.27 -14.25
CA GLU A 600 -27.25 4.33 -15.34
C GLU A 600 -28.39 4.81 -16.25
N ALA A 601 -29.49 5.32 -15.68
CA ALA A 601 -30.61 5.89 -16.44
C ALA A 601 -30.19 7.11 -17.28
N LEU A 602 -29.38 8.02 -16.70
CA LEU A 602 -28.80 9.15 -17.44
C LEU A 602 -27.90 8.68 -18.59
N SER A 603 -27.04 7.70 -18.31
CA SER A 603 -26.14 7.12 -19.31
C SER A 603 -26.86 6.35 -20.42
N ARG A 604 -28.05 5.79 -20.13
CA ARG A 604 -28.93 5.15 -21.13
C ARG A 604 -29.57 6.21 -22.03
N ARG A 605 -30.08 7.29 -21.46
CA ARG A 605 -30.73 8.40 -22.19
C ARG A 605 -29.78 9.11 -23.16
N GLU A 606 -28.53 9.31 -22.79
CA GLU A 606 -27.51 9.88 -23.68
C GLU A 606 -27.17 8.96 -24.86
N ARG A 607 -27.15 7.64 -24.63
CA ARG A 607 -26.87 6.65 -25.67
C ARG A 607 -28.02 6.50 -26.66
N THR A 608 -29.27 6.68 -26.21
CA THR A 608 -30.45 6.55 -27.07
C THR A 608 -30.78 7.83 -27.82
N GLY A 609 -30.24 8.98 -27.40
CA GLY A 609 -30.46 10.27 -28.07
C GLY A 609 -31.93 10.70 -28.11
N GLN A 610 -32.78 10.17 -27.22
CA GLN A 610 -34.19 10.51 -27.18
C GLN A 610 -34.35 11.99 -26.78
N PRO A 611 -34.89 12.85 -27.66
CA PRO A 611 -35.24 14.21 -27.29
C PRO A 611 -36.45 14.18 -26.35
N ILE A 612 -36.53 15.21 -25.49
CA ILE A 612 -37.69 15.45 -24.64
C ILE A 612 -38.89 15.65 -25.57
N GLU A 613 -39.83 14.70 -25.57
CA GLU A 613 -41.20 15.04 -25.94
C GLU A 613 -41.66 16.03 -24.87
N ALA A 614 -41.68 17.32 -25.22
CA ALA A 614 -42.37 18.30 -24.41
C ALA A 614 -43.84 17.89 -24.45
N ASP A 615 -44.34 17.36 -23.33
CA ASP A 615 -45.75 17.41 -23.04
C ASP A 615 -46.13 18.90 -22.94
N ASP A 616 -46.46 19.47 -24.09
CA ASP A 616 -47.29 20.67 -24.18
C ASP A 616 -48.71 20.25 -23.74
N ASP A 617 -48.93 20.18 -22.43
CA ASP A 617 -50.26 20.24 -21.84
C ASP A 617 -50.28 21.32 -20.74
N GLU A 618 -51.14 22.31 -20.95
CA GLU A 618 -51.52 23.41 -20.04
C GLU A 618 -52.10 22.94 -18.71
#